data_AF-A0A943F5T1-F1
#
_entry.id   AF-A0A943F5T1-F1
#
_cell.length_a   1.000
_cell.length_b   1.000
_cell.length_c   1.000
_cell.angle_alpha   90.00
_cell.angle_beta   90.00
_cell.angle_gamma   90.00
#
_symmetry.space_group_name_H-M   'P 1'
#
loop_
_entity.id
_entity.type
_entity.pdbx_description
1 polymer ?
#
loop_
_entity_poly.entity_id
_entity_poly.type
_entity_poly.pdbx_seq_one_letter_code
_entity_poly.pdbx_strand_id
1 'polypeptide(L)'
;MNLNEQYAGACASWVRYSRYEFRQFPDGVRVMPAADAVPQLYNPLETAWEMLAEAMELGRQQRQDLTDIDDAVLRFAERYGLLGIAADLPSDPDFLRSREILLPENDFGFTPGTIPIGEYLDRFFPEGTLPHPEDTLGTAAGREESYNLVFSRGYGERLSWIKDYFAGLERVYSRRDSASSSPLTRPHILRYQVTSGVQPRLQWIFPSLESVLDLALAQSLCAEEPVLRVCKNCGKIYYNPHARSEFCSTRCRNQHNVRAWRSRQRENG
;
A
#
# COMPACT_ATOMS: atom_id res chain seq x y z
N MET A 1 -8.60 17.29 1.32
CA MET A 1 -9.51 16.17 1.65
C MET A 1 -8.81 15.30 2.69
N ASN A 2 -9.43 15.08 3.85
CA ASN A 2 -8.89 14.25 4.91
C ASN A 2 -9.63 12.90 4.91
N LEU A 3 -8.93 11.84 4.49
CA LEU A 3 -9.48 10.48 4.40
C LEU A 3 -9.93 9.96 5.77
N ASN A 4 -9.18 10.26 6.84
CA ASN A 4 -9.54 9.84 8.18
C ASN A 4 -10.85 10.48 8.68
N GLU A 5 -11.09 11.74 8.35
CA GLU A 5 -12.36 12.41 8.68
C GLU A 5 -13.53 11.86 7.85
N GLN A 6 -13.30 11.63 6.55
CA GLN A 6 -14.33 11.11 5.65
C GLN A 6 -14.77 9.69 6.02
N TYR A 7 -13.84 8.86 6.48
CA TYR A 7 -14.07 7.48 6.90
C TYR A 7 -13.96 7.33 8.41
N ALA A 8 -14.36 8.36 9.17
CA ALA A 8 -14.32 8.34 10.62
C ALA A 8 -15.08 7.13 11.18
N GLY A 9 -14.44 6.38 12.06
CA GLY A 9 -14.99 5.15 12.65
C GLY A 9 -14.88 3.90 11.78
N ALA A 10 -14.21 3.97 10.62
CA ALA A 10 -13.90 2.79 9.83
C ALA A 10 -12.98 1.80 10.57
N CYS A 11 -13.15 0.51 10.30
CA CYS A 11 -12.21 -0.54 10.69
C CYS A 11 -11.01 -0.49 9.74
N ALA A 12 -10.01 0.33 10.09
CA ALA A 12 -8.82 0.57 9.29
C ALA A 12 -7.50 0.32 10.03
N SER A 13 -7.50 0.21 11.36
CA SER A 13 -6.29 0.03 12.18
C SER A 13 -5.38 -1.06 11.61
N TRP A 14 -4.08 -0.82 11.53
CA TRP A 14 -3.11 -1.70 10.90
C TRP A 14 -1.90 -1.91 11.81
N VAL A 15 -1.23 -3.06 11.67
CA VAL A 15 -0.01 -3.38 12.40
C VAL A 15 1.18 -3.24 11.46
N ARG A 16 2.16 -2.44 11.90
CA ARG A 16 3.50 -2.38 11.31
C ARG A 16 4.52 -2.79 12.35
N TYR A 17 5.67 -3.29 11.93
CA TYR A 17 6.78 -3.62 12.82
C TYR A 17 7.86 -2.54 12.78
N SER A 18 8.59 -2.36 13.89
CA SER A 18 9.68 -1.39 13.97
C SER A 18 10.84 -1.66 13.01
N ARG A 19 10.94 -2.88 12.48
CA ARG A 19 11.97 -3.32 11.55
C ARG A 19 11.46 -4.47 10.68
N TYR A 20 11.84 -4.46 9.41
CA TYR A 20 11.64 -5.56 8.47
C TYR A 20 12.98 -6.04 7.92
N GLU A 21 13.00 -7.22 7.33
CA GLU A 21 14.17 -7.80 6.70
C GLU A 21 13.80 -8.56 5.43
N PHE A 22 14.77 -8.69 4.53
CA PHE A 22 14.66 -9.58 3.38
C PHE A 22 15.03 -10.99 3.79
N ARG A 23 14.19 -11.96 3.40
CA ARG A 23 14.51 -13.38 3.49
C ARG A 23 14.40 -14.02 2.12
N GLN A 24 15.44 -14.75 1.73
CA GLN A 24 15.49 -15.49 0.47
C GLN A 24 14.86 -16.87 0.63
N PHE A 25 13.93 -17.19 -0.26
CA PHE A 25 13.31 -18.51 -0.38
C PHE A 25 13.45 -19.05 -1.82
N PRO A 26 13.18 -20.34 -2.07
CA PRO A 26 13.32 -20.92 -3.42
C PRO A 26 12.50 -20.22 -4.50
N ASP A 27 11.40 -19.60 -4.11
CA ASP A 27 10.45 -18.95 -4.99
C ASP A 27 10.66 -17.42 -5.08
N GLY A 28 11.53 -16.83 -4.26
CA GLY A 28 11.89 -15.42 -4.31
C GLY A 28 12.22 -14.80 -2.96
N VAL A 29 12.49 -13.51 -2.97
CA VAL A 29 12.72 -12.71 -1.75
C VAL A 29 11.39 -12.28 -1.15
N ARG A 30 11.25 -12.39 0.18
CA ARG A 30 10.13 -11.85 0.95
C ARG A 30 10.57 -10.75 1.90
N VAL A 31 9.67 -9.80 2.14
CA VAL A 31 9.76 -8.80 3.20
C VAL A 31 9.01 -9.34 4.40
N MET A 32 9.70 -9.48 5.53
CA MET A 32 9.16 -10.09 6.75
C MET A 32 9.54 -9.27 7.98
N PRO A 33 8.73 -9.26 9.06
CA PRO A 33 9.14 -8.68 10.33
C PRO A 33 10.46 -9.30 10.83
N ALA A 34 11.40 -8.46 11.27
CA ALA A 34 12.62 -8.99 11.88
C ALA A 34 12.31 -9.66 13.24
N ALA A 35 13.13 -10.61 13.65
CA ALA A 35 12.88 -11.42 14.85
C ALA A 35 12.68 -10.60 16.14
N ASP A 36 13.44 -9.50 16.28
CA ASP A 36 13.42 -8.58 17.43
C ASP A 36 12.52 -7.35 17.21
N ALA A 37 11.86 -7.23 16.06
CA ALA A 37 11.06 -6.05 15.74
C ALA A 37 9.83 -5.94 16.65
N VAL A 38 9.37 -4.75 17.00
CA VAL A 38 8.21 -4.56 17.88
C VAL A 38 6.98 -4.18 17.03
N PRO A 39 5.81 -4.84 17.22
CA PRO A 39 4.59 -4.46 16.53
C PRO A 39 4.04 -3.13 17.06
N GLN A 40 3.49 -2.33 16.15
CA GLN A 40 2.89 -1.02 16.44
C GLN A 40 1.55 -0.93 15.72
N LEU A 41 0.51 -0.62 16.48
CA LEU A 41 -0.82 -0.34 15.96
C LEU A 41 -0.93 1.13 15.56
N TYR A 42 -1.49 1.40 14.38
CA TYR A 42 -1.77 2.76 13.93
C TYR A 42 -2.95 2.78 12.95
N ASN A 43 -3.47 3.97 12.63
CA ASN A 43 -4.52 4.13 11.63
C ASN A 43 -3.92 4.61 10.29
N PRO A 44 -3.92 3.80 9.22
CA PRO A 44 -3.31 4.16 7.94
C PRO A 44 -4.04 5.30 7.21
N LEU A 45 -5.31 5.57 7.54
CA LEU A 45 -6.07 6.67 6.93
C LEU A 45 -5.52 8.05 7.31
N GLU A 46 -4.79 8.15 8.44
CA GLU A 46 -4.16 9.40 8.90
C GLU A 46 -2.99 9.83 8.02
N THR A 47 -2.34 8.87 7.34
CA THR A 47 -1.15 9.11 6.51
C THR A 47 -1.32 8.58 5.09
N ALA A 48 -2.57 8.40 4.64
CA ALA A 48 -2.86 7.71 3.39
C ALA A 48 -2.28 8.45 2.16
N TRP A 49 -2.27 9.78 2.19
CA TRP A 49 -1.72 10.58 1.10
C TRP A 49 -0.20 10.54 1.02
N GLU A 50 0.49 10.60 2.16
CA GLU A 50 1.93 10.40 2.27
C GLU A 50 2.34 9.01 1.80
N MET A 51 1.60 8.00 2.28
CA MET A 51 1.81 6.60 1.93
C MET A 51 1.65 6.37 0.42
N LEU A 52 0.58 6.88 -0.17
CA LEU A 52 0.34 6.79 -1.61
C LEU A 52 1.43 7.52 -2.42
N ALA A 53 1.82 8.73 -2.00
CA ALA A 53 2.88 9.48 -2.65
C ALA A 53 4.22 8.72 -2.67
N GLU A 54 4.56 8.08 -1.56
CA GLU A 54 5.77 7.27 -1.43
C GLU A 54 5.71 6.01 -2.28
N ALA A 55 4.59 5.28 -2.24
CA ALA A 55 4.36 4.09 -3.06
C ALA A 55 4.49 4.39 -4.56
N MET A 56 3.85 5.45 -5.07
CA MET A 56 3.96 5.79 -6.50
C MET A 56 5.35 6.31 -6.87
N GLU A 57 6.06 7.00 -5.98
CA GLU A 57 7.44 7.41 -6.27
C GLU A 57 8.38 6.20 -6.38
N LEU A 58 8.21 5.19 -5.52
CA LEU A 58 8.92 3.91 -5.65
C LEU A 58 8.52 3.21 -6.95
N GLY A 59 7.23 3.17 -7.27
CA GLY A 59 6.71 2.65 -8.54
C GLY A 59 7.31 3.34 -9.77
N ARG A 60 7.45 4.67 -9.72
CA ARG A 60 8.08 5.47 -10.79
C ARG A 60 9.55 5.08 -10.96
N GLN A 61 10.29 4.98 -9.86
CA GLN A 61 11.70 4.61 -9.86
C GLN A 61 11.91 3.21 -10.44
N GLN A 62 11.09 2.24 -10.04
CA GLN A 62 11.08 0.89 -10.59
C GLN A 62 10.79 0.88 -12.08
N ARG A 63 9.76 1.61 -12.53
CA ARG A 63 9.32 1.62 -13.94
C ARG A 63 10.28 2.34 -14.88
N GLN A 64 11.02 3.31 -14.37
CA GLN A 64 11.99 4.10 -15.11
C GLN A 64 13.43 3.59 -14.91
N ASP A 65 13.61 2.48 -14.19
CA ASP A 65 14.91 1.89 -13.84
C ASP A 65 15.90 2.93 -13.31
N LEU A 66 15.41 3.83 -12.43
CA LEU A 66 16.21 4.95 -11.93
C LEU A 66 17.20 4.53 -10.84
N THR A 67 16.83 3.51 -10.07
CA THR A 67 17.60 2.98 -8.94
C THR A 67 16.99 1.65 -8.52
N ASP A 68 17.79 0.81 -7.86
CA ASP A 68 17.23 -0.25 -7.04
C ASP A 68 16.44 0.38 -5.88
N ILE A 69 15.24 -0.14 -5.66
CA ILE A 69 14.28 0.35 -4.66
C ILE A 69 14.11 -0.61 -3.48
N ASP A 70 14.84 -1.73 -3.43
CA ASP A 70 14.72 -2.76 -2.38
C ASP A 70 14.70 -2.15 -0.98
N ASP A 71 15.80 -1.51 -0.57
CA ASP A 71 15.89 -0.90 0.76
C ASP A 71 14.80 0.16 1.01
N ALA A 72 14.30 0.80 -0.05
CA ALA A 72 13.23 1.78 0.07
C ALA A 72 11.86 1.12 0.28
N VAL A 73 11.62 -0.07 -0.29
CA VAL A 73 10.46 -0.92 0.03
C VAL A 73 10.51 -1.38 1.49
N LEU A 74 11.68 -1.75 1.99
CA LEU A 74 11.84 -2.12 3.40
C LEU A 74 11.50 -0.94 4.33
N ARG A 75 12.01 0.27 4.04
CA ARG A 75 11.64 1.49 4.78
C ARG A 75 10.16 1.86 4.66
N PHE A 76 9.54 1.57 3.52
CA PHE A 76 8.10 1.72 3.36
C PHE A 76 7.36 0.78 4.33
N ALA A 77 7.75 -0.50 4.39
CA ALA A 77 7.16 -1.47 5.31
C ALA A 77 7.38 -1.10 6.77
N GLU A 78 8.55 -0.57 7.15
CA GLU A 78 8.78 -0.07 8.52
C GLU A 78 7.86 1.10 8.87
N ARG A 79 7.49 1.93 7.89
CA ARG A 79 6.63 3.09 8.11
C ARG A 79 5.14 2.75 8.05
N TYR A 80 4.71 1.80 7.23
CA TYR A 80 3.27 1.55 7.01
C TYR A 80 2.86 0.08 7.18
N GLY A 81 3.80 -0.84 7.29
CA GLY A 81 3.53 -2.27 7.31
C GLY A 81 3.47 -2.88 5.92
N LEU A 82 3.15 -4.18 5.88
CA LEU A 82 2.96 -4.94 4.63
C LEU A 82 1.59 -4.65 4.02
N LEU A 83 1.41 -4.98 2.74
CA LEU A 83 0.21 -4.61 1.97
C LEU A 83 -1.06 -5.32 2.48
N GLY A 84 -0.93 -6.48 3.11
CA GLY A 84 -2.05 -7.27 3.61
C GLY A 84 -2.72 -8.13 2.56
N ILE A 85 -1.99 -8.52 1.50
CA ILE A 85 -2.52 -9.24 0.34
C ILE A 85 -3.29 -10.50 0.77
N ALA A 86 -2.77 -11.23 1.76
CA ALA A 86 -3.37 -12.51 2.15
C ALA A 86 -4.81 -12.41 2.68
N ALA A 87 -5.19 -11.30 3.31
CA ALA A 87 -6.52 -11.11 3.88
C ALA A 87 -7.54 -10.52 2.88
N ASP A 88 -7.07 -9.94 1.78
CA ASP A 88 -7.93 -9.22 0.84
C ASP A 88 -8.11 -9.95 -0.50
N LEU A 89 -7.10 -10.71 -0.93
CA LEU A 89 -7.15 -11.44 -2.19
C LEU A 89 -8.26 -12.50 -2.27
N PRO A 90 -8.59 -13.28 -1.21
CA PRO A 90 -9.68 -14.26 -1.28
C PRO A 90 -11.04 -13.57 -1.44
N SER A 91 -11.92 -14.16 -2.25
CA SER A 91 -13.27 -13.62 -2.49
C SER A 91 -14.18 -13.76 -1.26
N ASP A 92 -13.90 -14.74 -0.40
CA ASP A 92 -14.60 -14.98 0.87
C ASP A 92 -13.84 -14.28 2.01
N PRO A 93 -14.45 -13.33 2.75
CA PRO A 93 -13.80 -12.69 3.90
C PRO A 93 -13.51 -13.68 5.04
N ASP A 94 -14.29 -14.76 5.16
CA ASP A 94 -14.14 -15.79 6.19
C ASP A 94 -13.32 -17.01 5.71
N PHE A 95 -12.49 -16.83 4.67
CA PHE A 95 -11.81 -17.92 3.95
C PHE A 95 -11.04 -18.91 4.82
N LEU A 96 -10.61 -18.52 6.03
CA LEU A 96 -9.91 -19.40 6.97
C LEU A 96 -10.74 -20.59 7.47
N ARG A 97 -12.06 -20.51 7.37
CA ARG A 97 -12.96 -21.61 7.73
C ARG A 97 -13.11 -22.63 6.60
N SER A 98 -12.63 -22.30 5.42
CA SER A 98 -12.81 -23.08 4.19
C SER A 98 -11.58 -23.94 3.91
N ARG A 99 -11.81 -25.13 3.34
CA ARG A 99 -10.72 -26.03 2.89
C ARG A 99 -10.07 -25.55 1.60
N GLU A 100 -10.88 -24.90 0.76
CA GLU A 100 -10.47 -24.32 -0.51
C GLU A 100 -11.01 -22.89 -0.57
N ILE A 101 -10.29 -22.03 -1.27
CA ILE A 101 -10.63 -20.61 -1.38
C ILE A 101 -10.74 -20.23 -2.85
N LEU A 102 -11.62 -19.28 -3.15
CA LEU A 102 -11.79 -18.72 -4.49
C LEU A 102 -10.94 -17.46 -4.64
N LEU A 103 -10.01 -17.50 -5.58
CA LEU A 103 -9.16 -16.37 -5.95
C LEU A 103 -9.69 -15.70 -7.24
N PRO A 104 -9.90 -14.37 -7.22
CA PRO A 104 -10.25 -13.61 -8.41
C PRO A 104 -9.03 -13.41 -9.32
N GLU A 105 -9.24 -12.72 -10.45
CA GLU A 105 -8.13 -12.15 -11.23
C GLU A 105 -7.26 -11.25 -10.35
N ASN A 106 -5.94 -11.43 -10.45
CA ASN A 106 -4.98 -10.81 -9.56
C ASN A 106 -3.61 -10.64 -10.23
N ASP A 107 -2.82 -9.71 -9.68
CA ASP A 107 -1.47 -9.40 -10.15
C ASP A 107 -0.38 -10.09 -9.30
N PHE A 108 -0.77 -10.99 -8.39
CA PHE A 108 0.12 -11.61 -7.40
C PHE A 108 0.60 -13.01 -7.82
N GLY A 109 0.45 -13.35 -9.11
CA GLY A 109 0.92 -14.62 -9.67
C GLY A 109 0.16 -15.84 -9.16
N PHE A 110 -1.06 -15.67 -8.67
CA PHE A 110 -1.99 -16.77 -8.40
C PHE A 110 -2.85 -17.02 -9.63
N THR A 111 -3.05 -18.29 -9.99
CA THR A 111 -4.03 -18.66 -11.00
C THR A 111 -5.44 -18.38 -10.47
N PRO A 112 -6.28 -17.61 -11.19
CA PRO A 112 -7.68 -17.40 -10.79
C PRO A 112 -8.45 -18.72 -10.74
N GLY A 113 -9.34 -18.85 -9.76
CA GLY A 113 -10.10 -20.07 -9.49
C GLY A 113 -9.92 -20.59 -8.06
N THR A 114 -10.17 -21.88 -7.87
CA THR A 114 -10.14 -22.51 -6.55
C THR A 114 -8.75 -23.06 -6.23
N ILE A 115 -8.25 -22.80 -5.02
CA ILE A 115 -6.98 -23.33 -4.50
C ILE A 115 -7.17 -23.88 -3.07
N PRO A 116 -6.49 -24.97 -2.68
CA PRO A 116 -6.45 -25.40 -1.29
C PRO A 116 -5.88 -24.31 -0.38
N ILE A 117 -6.48 -24.12 0.80
CA ILE A 117 -6.05 -23.07 1.73
C ILE A 117 -4.58 -23.21 2.17
N GLY A 118 -4.09 -24.44 2.35
CA GLY A 118 -2.69 -24.70 2.70
C GLY A 118 -1.73 -24.18 1.62
N GLU A 119 -1.98 -24.53 0.36
CA GLU A 119 -1.17 -24.05 -0.77
C GLU A 119 -1.19 -22.53 -0.91
N TYR A 120 -2.30 -21.89 -0.57
CA TYR A 120 -2.40 -20.43 -0.52
C TYR A 120 -1.55 -19.83 0.59
N LEU A 121 -1.69 -20.33 1.83
CA LEU A 121 -0.98 -19.82 2.99
C LEU A 121 0.53 -20.05 2.88
N ASP A 122 0.98 -21.16 2.30
CA ASP A 122 2.42 -21.43 2.06
C ASP A 122 3.10 -20.33 1.24
N ARG A 123 2.34 -19.58 0.43
CA ARG A 123 2.89 -18.45 -0.35
C ARG A 123 3.29 -17.29 0.54
N PHE A 124 2.65 -17.14 1.70
CA PHE A 124 2.88 -16.07 2.68
C PHE A 124 3.65 -16.55 3.93
N PHE A 125 3.57 -17.84 4.25
CA PHE A 125 4.19 -18.48 5.42
C PHE A 125 5.19 -19.56 4.98
N PRO A 126 6.30 -19.20 4.33
CA PRO A 126 7.22 -20.18 3.75
C PRO A 126 7.94 -21.06 4.79
N GLU A 127 7.97 -20.64 6.06
CA GLU A 127 8.53 -21.39 7.18
C GLU A 127 7.46 -22.26 7.89
N GLY A 128 6.20 -22.18 7.46
CA GLY A 128 5.08 -22.93 8.05
C GLY A 128 4.61 -22.41 9.43
N THR A 129 5.24 -21.37 9.95
CA THR A 129 4.91 -20.78 11.25
C THR A 129 3.64 -19.95 11.17
N LEU A 130 2.50 -20.59 11.38
CA LEU A 130 1.21 -19.91 11.55
C LEU A 130 1.13 -19.27 12.95
N PRO A 131 0.30 -18.24 13.13
CA PRO A 131 0.10 -17.61 14.44
C PRO A 131 -0.46 -18.62 15.45
N HIS A 132 -0.06 -18.47 16.70
CA HIS A 132 -0.61 -19.25 17.79
C HIS A 132 -1.96 -18.68 18.24
N PRO A 133 -2.83 -19.47 18.90
CA PRO A 133 -4.12 -18.98 19.42
C PRO A 133 -3.99 -17.79 20.39
N GLU A 134 -2.86 -17.66 21.08
CA GLU A 134 -2.55 -16.52 21.95
C GLU A 134 -2.16 -15.24 21.20
N ASP A 135 -1.88 -15.31 19.90
CA ASP A 135 -1.64 -14.12 19.08
C ASP A 135 -2.95 -13.37 18.90
N THR A 136 -2.97 -12.13 19.40
CA THR A 136 -4.19 -11.31 19.46
C THR A 136 -4.03 -9.97 18.75
N LEU A 137 -3.02 -9.81 17.90
CA LEU A 137 -2.76 -8.54 17.22
C LEU A 137 -3.92 -8.09 16.33
N GLY A 138 -4.57 -9.02 15.63
CA GLY A 138 -5.76 -8.74 14.81
C GLY A 138 -6.92 -8.24 15.65
N THR A 139 -7.26 -8.96 16.72
CA THR A 139 -8.37 -8.58 17.62
C THR A 139 -8.06 -7.32 18.42
N ALA A 140 -6.82 -7.13 18.85
CA ALA A 140 -6.34 -5.89 19.48
C ALA A 140 -6.40 -4.68 18.53
N ALA A 141 -6.29 -4.91 17.22
CA ALA A 141 -6.53 -3.90 16.19
C ALA A 141 -8.03 -3.63 15.92
N GLY A 142 -8.94 -4.33 16.61
CA GLY A 142 -10.39 -4.26 16.37
C GLY A 142 -10.81 -5.00 15.10
N ARG A 143 -10.02 -5.98 14.66
CA ARG A 143 -10.29 -6.79 13.46
C ARG A 143 -10.65 -8.23 13.82
N GLU A 144 -11.09 -8.97 12.81
CA GLU A 144 -11.33 -10.41 12.92
C GLU A 144 -10.04 -11.19 13.20
N GLU A 145 -10.20 -12.41 13.72
CA GLU A 145 -9.09 -13.32 14.05
C GLU A 145 -8.22 -13.65 12.83
N SER A 146 -8.78 -13.59 11.63
CA SER A 146 -8.03 -13.79 10.38
C SER A 146 -6.87 -12.83 10.20
N TYR A 147 -6.93 -11.65 10.81
CA TYR A 147 -5.85 -10.66 10.79
C TYR A 147 -4.68 -11.01 11.72
N ASN A 148 -4.84 -11.96 12.63
CA ASN A 148 -3.71 -12.52 13.36
C ASN A 148 -2.70 -13.15 12.39
N LEU A 149 -3.15 -13.71 11.26
CA LEU A 149 -2.26 -14.19 10.20
C LEU A 149 -1.41 -13.05 9.66
N VAL A 150 -2.02 -12.01 9.09
CA VAL A 150 -1.33 -10.91 8.41
C VAL A 150 -0.45 -10.09 9.36
N PHE A 151 -0.82 -10.01 10.64
CA PHE A 151 -0.06 -9.27 11.64
C PHE A 151 0.97 -10.11 12.38
N SER A 152 1.04 -11.42 12.15
CA SER A 152 2.04 -12.29 12.76
C SER A 152 3.44 -12.05 12.19
N ARG A 153 4.45 -12.51 12.94
CA ARG A 153 5.85 -12.47 12.49
C ARG A 153 6.17 -13.44 11.37
N GLY A 154 5.42 -14.55 11.28
CA GLY A 154 5.61 -15.56 10.24
C GLY A 154 5.11 -15.11 8.86
N TYR A 155 4.33 -14.03 8.81
CA TYR A 155 3.77 -13.49 7.58
C TYR A 155 4.82 -12.73 6.77
N GLY A 156 4.91 -13.05 5.48
CA GLY A 156 5.80 -12.41 4.53
C GLY A 156 5.18 -12.21 3.15
N GLU A 157 5.42 -11.05 2.56
CA GLU A 157 5.02 -10.75 1.18
C GLU A 157 6.23 -10.75 0.27
N ARG A 158 6.07 -11.24 -0.97
CA ARG A 158 7.18 -11.19 -1.93
C ARG A 158 7.54 -9.76 -2.26
N LEU A 159 8.84 -9.50 -2.32
CA LEU A 159 9.35 -8.20 -2.72
C LEU A 159 8.88 -7.81 -4.14
N SER A 160 8.84 -8.78 -5.06
CA SER A 160 8.33 -8.55 -6.43
C SER A 160 6.88 -8.09 -6.44
N TRP A 161 6.01 -8.70 -5.60
CA TRP A 161 4.59 -8.30 -5.53
C TRP A 161 4.42 -6.86 -5.08
N ILE A 162 5.19 -6.43 -4.06
CA ILE A 162 5.14 -5.05 -3.57
C ILE A 162 5.63 -4.07 -4.65
N LYS A 163 6.74 -4.40 -5.32
CA LYS A 163 7.29 -3.59 -6.42
C LYS A 163 6.32 -3.46 -7.60
N ASP A 164 5.72 -4.57 -8.01
CA ASP A 164 4.79 -4.62 -9.13
C ASP A 164 3.50 -3.85 -8.81
N TYR A 165 3.00 -3.97 -7.57
CA TYR A 165 1.88 -3.18 -7.09
C TYR A 165 2.17 -1.67 -7.12
N PHE A 166 3.32 -1.24 -6.60
CA PHE A 166 3.73 0.17 -6.65
C PHE A 166 3.87 0.69 -8.08
N ALA A 167 4.47 -0.11 -8.97
CA ALA A 167 4.54 0.21 -10.39
C ALA A 167 3.14 0.31 -11.04
N GLY A 168 2.20 -0.54 -10.61
CA GLY A 168 0.80 -0.50 -11.01
C GLY A 168 0.12 0.83 -10.65
N LEU A 169 0.24 1.26 -9.39
CA LEU A 169 -0.31 2.53 -8.91
C LEU A 169 0.21 3.71 -9.73
N GLU A 170 1.53 3.78 -9.96
CA GLU A 170 2.14 4.85 -10.75
C GLU A 170 1.65 4.84 -12.20
N ARG A 171 1.56 3.65 -12.82
CA ARG A 171 1.11 3.49 -14.20
C ARG A 171 -0.31 4.02 -14.39
N VAL A 172 -1.20 3.74 -13.44
CA VAL A 172 -2.56 4.28 -13.45
C VAL A 172 -2.52 5.80 -13.31
N TYR A 173 -1.80 6.31 -12.31
CA TYR A 173 -1.72 7.76 -12.04
C TYR A 173 -1.15 8.57 -13.21
N SER A 174 -0.15 8.03 -13.92
CA SER A 174 0.47 8.67 -15.07
C SER A 174 -0.45 8.70 -16.31
N ARG A 175 -1.52 7.90 -16.34
CA ARG A 175 -2.54 7.88 -17.41
C ARG A 175 -3.78 8.72 -17.09
N ARG A 176 -3.84 9.41 -15.94
CA ARG A 176 -5.03 10.15 -15.49
C ARG A 176 -5.58 11.16 -16.51
N ASP A 177 -4.68 11.79 -17.29
CA ASP A 177 -5.04 12.81 -18.28
C ASP A 177 -5.24 12.21 -19.69
N SER A 178 -5.07 10.89 -19.85
CA SER A 178 -5.21 10.23 -21.15
C SER A 178 -6.67 9.96 -21.47
N ALA A 179 -7.11 10.37 -22.67
CA ALA A 179 -8.43 10.06 -23.18
C ALA A 179 -8.48 8.56 -23.56
N SER A 180 -9.04 7.74 -22.67
CA SER A 180 -9.27 6.31 -22.88
C SER A 180 -10.74 5.97 -22.64
N SER A 181 -11.28 5.03 -23.41
CA SER A 181 -12.63 4.49 -23.20
C SER A 181 -12.68 3.43 -22.09
N SER A 182 -11.53 2.92 -21.65
CA SER A 182 -11.44 1.94 -20.56
C SER A 182 -11.34 2.62 -19.19
N PRO A 183 -11.90 2.02 -18.14
CA PRO A 183 -11.68 2.45 -16.77
C PRO A 183 -10.18 2.57 -16.43
N LEU A 184 -9.80 3.59 -15.66
CA LEU A 184 -8.40 3.79 -15.23
C LEU A 184 -7.95 2.73 -14.21
N THR A 185 -8.86 2.30 -13.34
CA THR A 185 -8.64 1.29 -12.31
C THR A 185 -9.49 0.06 -12.57
N ARG A 186 -9.06 -1.09 -12.04
CA ARG A 186 -9.92 -2.28 -11.92
C ARG A 186 -11.06 -2.02 -10.92
N PRO A 187 -12.16 -2.80 -10.97
CA PRO A 187 -13.15 -2.78 -9.89
C PRO A 187 -12.52 -3.21 -8.56
N HIS A 188 -12.88 -2.52 -7.47
CA HIS A 188 -12.49 -2.88 -6.11
C HIS A 188 -13.74 -3.31 -5.30
N ILE A 189 -13.54 -4.20 -4.32
CA ILE A 189 -14.63 -4.70 -3.47
C ILE A 189 -14.84 -3.73 -2.31
N LEU A 190 -16.08 -3.26 -2.14
CA LEU A 190 -16.46 -2.41 -1.03
C LEU A 190 -16.93 -3.26 0.16
N ARG A 191 -16.17 -3.26 1.26
CA ARG A 191 -16.51 -4.00 2.49
C ARG A 191 -17.09 -3.06 3.55
N TYR A 192 -18.19 -3.47 4.16
CA TYR A 192 -18.83 -2.75 5.27
C TYR A 192 -19.53 -3.73 6.21
N GLN A 193 -19.74 -3.32 7.45
CA GLN A 193 -20.55 -4.01 8.42
C GLN A 193 -21.47 -3.05 9.19
N VAL A 194 -22.38 -3.60 9.98
CA VAL A 194 -23.22 -2.83 10.90
C VAL A 194 -22.83 -3.19 12.32
N THR A 195 -22.30 -2.23 13.07
CA THR A 195 -21.96 -2.43 14.48
C THR A 195 -23.21 -2.33 15.34
N SER A 196 -23.37 -3.25 16.30
CA SER A 196 -24.43 -3.19 17.29
C SER A 196 -24.19 -2.06 18.30
N GLY A 197 -25.27 -1.53 18.88
CA GLY A 197 -25.23 -0.44 19.84
C GLY A 197 -26.63 0.15 20.07
N VAL A 198 -26.73 1.17 20.92
CA VAL A 198 -28.01 1.89 21.16
C VAL A 198 -28.62 2.39 19.85
N GLN A 199 -27.76 2.82 18.92
CA GLN A 199 -28.11 3.08 17.54
C GLN A 199 -27.12 2.34 16.63
N PRO A 200 -27.58 1.39 15.79
CA PRO A 200 -26.72 0.71 14.82
C PRO A 200 -26.01 1.72 13.91
N ARG A 201 -24.75 1.44 13.58
CA ARG A 201 -23.94 2.30 12.71
C ARG A 201 -23.33 1.49 11.58
N LEU A 202 -23.34 2.07 10.39
CA LEU A 202 -22.56 1.57 9.27
C LEU A 202 -21.07 1.81 9.56
N GLN A 203 -20.27 0.76 9.42
CA GLN A 203 -18.82 0.82 9.56
C GLN A 203 -18.16 0.33 8.28
N TRP A 204 -17.32 1.16 7.67
CA TRP A 204 -16.46 0.79 6.55
C TRP A 204 -15.35 -0.13 7.02
N ILE A 205 -14.97 -1.10 6.19
CA ILE A 205 -13.87 -2.04 6.48
C ILE A 205 -12.80 -1.87 5.40
N PHE A 206 -11.57 -1.60 5.82
CA PHE A 206 -10.39 -1.58 4.96
C PHE A 206 -9.61 -2.88 5.14
N PRO A 207 -9.81 -3.88 4.26
CA PRO A 207 -9.30 -5.23 4.49
C PRO A 207 -7.77 -5.35 4.40
N SER A 208 -7.11 -4.38 3.80
CA SER A 208 -5.68 -4.41 3.53
C SER A 208 -5.12 -2.99 3.49
N LEU A 209 -3.81 -2.85 3.64
CA LEU A 209 -3.13 -1.59 3.35
C LEU A 209 -3.20 -1.26 1.86
N GLU A 210 -3.24 -2.29 1.00
CA GLU A 210 -3.56 -2.19 -0.44
C GLU A 210 -4.89 -1.44 -0.67
N SER A 211 -5.96 -1.84 0.03
CA SER A 211 -7.28 -1.20 -0.13
C SER A 211 -7.28 0.29 0.26
N VAL A 212 -6.45 0.68 1.23
CA VAL A 212 -6.27 2.08 1.62
C VAL A 212 -5.55 2.86 0.52
N LEU A 213 -4.49 2.29 -0.06
CA LEU A 213 -3.75 2.86 -1.18
C LEU A 213 -4.61 3.00 -2.44
N ASP A 214 -5.38 1.96 -2.77
CA ASP A 214 -6.28 1.95 -3.92
C ASP A 214 -7.38 3.01 -3.77
N LEU A 215 -8.00 3.12 -2.59
CA LEU A 215 -8.98 4.16 -2.32
C LEU A 215 -8.35 5.56 -2.41
N ALA A 216 -7.18 5.75 -1.81
CA ALA A 216 -6.48 7.03 -1.88
C ALA A 216 -6.16 7.39 -3.35
N LEU A 217 -5.72 6.43 -4.17
CA LEU A 217 -5.47 6.65 -5.59
C LEU A 217 -6.76 7.07 -6.29
N ALA A 218 -7.85 6.33 -6.12
CA ALA A 218 -9.14 6.64 -6.70
C ALA A 218 -9.61 8.06 -6.33
N GLN A 219 -9.51 8.43 -5.05
CA GLN A 219 -9.84 9.77 -4.61
C GLN A 219 -8.92 10.84 -5.19
N SER A 220 -7.62 10.59 -5.34
CA SER A 220 -6.71 11.54 -5.99
C SER A 220 -7.03 11.73 -7.47
N LEU A 221 -7.50 10.69 -8.17
CA LEU A 221 -7.86 10.78 -9.59
C LEU A 221 -9.16 11.57 -9.78
N CYS A 222 -10.08 11.50 -8.82
CA CYS A 222 -11.37 12.18 -8.85
C CYS A 222 -11.33 13.60 -8.26
N ALA A 223 -10.22 14.03 -7.67
CA ALA A 223 -10.13 15.33 -7.02
C ALA A 223 -10.05 16.48 -8.05
N GLU A 224 -10.85 17.53 -7.86
CA GLU A 224 -10.82 18.73 -8.71
C GLU A 224 -9.45 19.43 -8.66
N GLU A 225 -8.84 19.48 -7.47
CA GLU A 225 -7.47 19.93 -7.28
C GLU A 225 -6.52 18.74 -7.06
N PRO A 226 -5.33 18.74 -7.70
CA PRO A 226 -4.39 17.64 -7.57
C PRO A 226 -3.86 17.54 -6.14
N VAL A 227 -4.22 16.44 -5.46
CA VAL A 227 -3.75 16.11 -4.11
C VAL A 227 -2.25 15.78 -4.13
N LEU A 228 -1.83 15.09 -5.18
CA LEU A 228 -0.46 14.67 -5.43
C LEU A 228 0.15 15.56 -6.52
N ARG A 229 1.44 15.88 -6.38
CA ARG A 229 2.16 16.77 -7.31
C ARG A 229 3.42 16.11 -7.85
N VAL A 230 3.83 16.55 -9.03
CA VAL A 230 5.09 16.16 -9.66
C VAL A 230 6.07 17.32 -9.57
N CYS A 231 7.26 17.08 -9.03
CA CYS A 231 8.25 18.12 -8.82
C CYS A 231 8.85 18.60 -10.16
N LYS A 232 8.82 19.91 -10.42
CA LYS A 232 9.40 20.49 -11.65
C LYS A 232 10.91 20.29 -11.81
N ASN A 233 11.65 20.00 -10.73
CA ASN A 233 13.10 19.82 -10.80
C ASN A 233 13.53 18.37 -11.02
N CYS A 234 12.92 17.41 -10.32
CA CYS A 234 13.38 16.01 -10.30
C CYS A 234 12.31 15.00 -10.75
N GLY A 235 11.10 15.44 -11.07
CA GLY A 235 10.00 14.55 -11.46
C GLY A 235 9.43 13.69 -10.33
N LYS A 236 9.89 13.86 -9.09
CA LYS A 236 9.38 13.11 -7.93
C LYS A 236 7.90 13.38 -7.72
N ILE A 237 7.14 12.31 -7.47
CA ILE A 237 5.76 12.39 -7.00
C ILE A 237 5.77 12.65 -5.48
N TYR A 238 5.00 13.64 -5.01
CA TYR A 238 4.95 13.99 -3.59
C TYR A 238 3.60 14.53 -3.17
N TYR A 239 3.26 14.31 -1.89
CA TYR A 239 2.14 14.94 -1.21
C TYR A 239 2.58 16.27 -0.57
N ASN A 240 1.76 17.31 -0.69
CA ASN A 240 2.00 18.60 -0.02
C ASN A 240 0.67 19.26 0.38
N PRO A 241 0.26 19.13 1.66
CA PRO A 241 -1.04 19.64 2.13
C PRO A 241 -1.09 21.16 2.25
N HIS A 242 0.05 21.84 2.38
CA HIS A 242 0.08 23.24 2.86
C HIS A 242 0.74 24.24 1.92
N ALA A 243 1.28 23.80 0.77
CA ALA A 243 1.88 24.72 -0.18
C ALA A 243 1.58 24.36 -1.63
N ARG A 244 1.23 25.39 -2.42
CA ARG A 244 1.28 25.39 -3.90
C ARG A 244 2.72 25.28 -4.44
N SER A 245 3.66 24.76 -3.63
CA SER A 245 5.04 24.58 -4.04
C SER A 245 5.09 23.61 -5.21
N GLU A 246 5.77 24.02 -6.28
CA GLU A 246 6.03 23.20 -7.47
C GLU A 246 7.26 22.28 -7.28
N PHE A 247 7.83 22.28 -6.08
CA PHE A 247 9.01 21.51 -5.70
C PHE A 247 8.77 20.67 -4.45
N CYS A 248 9.29 19.43 -4.45
CA CYS A 248 9.19 18.49 -3.33
C CYS A 248 10.07 18.86 -2.12
N SER A 249 11.02 19.79 -2.29
CA SER A 249 11.91 20.26 -1.22
C SER A 249 12.51 21.63 -1.55
N THR A 250 12.96 22.34 -0.52
CA THR A 250 13.73 23.59 -0.66
C THR A 250 15.00 23.38 -1.49
N ARG A 251 15.65 22.22 -1.33
CA ARG A 251 16.80 21.80 -2.13
C ARG A 251 16.47 21.74 -3.62
N CYS A 252 15.37 21.10 -4.00
CA CYS A 252 14.96 21.01 -5.41
C CYS A 252 14.63 22.39 -6.01
N ARG A 253 13.97 23.26 -5.24
CA ARG A 253 13.69 24.64 -5.66
C ARG A 253 14.98 25.41 -5.95
N ASN A 254 15.94 25.34 -5.02
CA ASN A 254 17.21 26.06 -5.15
C ASN A 254 18.02 25.54 -6.35
N GLN A 255 18.07 24.22 -6.54
CA GLN A 255 18.80 23.61 -7.66
C GLN A 255 18.20 23.96 -9.02
N HIS A 256 16.87 24.00 -9.12
CA HIS A 256 16.16 24.44 -10.31
C HIS A 256 16.48 25.91 -10.65
N ASN A 257 16.40 26.80 -9.65
CA ASN A 257 16.67 28.23 -9.86
C ASN A 257 18.11 28.50 -10.30
N VAL A 258 19.09 27.78 -9.72
CA VAL A 258 20.50 27.88 -10.14
C VAL A 258 20.68 27.41 -11.58
N ARG A 259 20.04 26.31 -11.99
CA ARG A 259 20.10 25.83 -13.40
C ARG A 259 19.50 26.85 -14.35
N ALA A 260 18.30 27.37 -14.04
CA ALA A 260 17.63 28.38 -14.85
C ALA A 260 18.45 29.67 -14.97
N TRP A 261 19.10 30.12 -13.90
CA TRP A 261 20.00 31.27 -13.92
C TRP A 261 21.20 31.04 -14.85
N ARG A 262 21.85 29.85 -14.77
CA ARG A 262 23.00 29.51 -15.63
C ARG A 262 22.64 29.45 -17.11
N SER A 263 21.45 28.94 -17.47
CA SER A 263 21.01 28.91 -18.87
C SER A 263 20.84 30.32 -19.44
N ARG A 264 20.20 31.23 -18.70
CA ARG A 264 20.03 32.64 -19.12
C ARG A 264 21.36 33.37 -19.34
N GLN A 265 22.38 33.05 -18.54
CA GLN A 265 23.72 33.63 -18.73
C GLN A 265 24.41 33.14 -20.02
N ARG A 266 24.08 31.94 -20.50
CA ARG A 266 24.62 31.38 -21.75
C ARG A 266 23.86 31.86 -22.99
N GLU A 267 22.60 32.23 -22.84
CA GLU A 267 21.77 32.77 -23.93
C GLU A 267 22.02 34.27 -24.17
N ASN A 268 22.47 34.98 -23.14
CA ASN A 268 22.71 36.44 -23.17
C ASN A 268 24.19 36.83 -23.36
N GLY A 269 25.09 35.86 -23.57
CA GLY A 269 26.53 36.07 -23.77
C GLY A 269 27.01 35.40 -25.03
#